data_AF-A0A2E9JX85-F1
#
_entry.id   AF-A0A2E9JX85-F1
#
_cell.length_a   1.000
_cell.length_b   1.000
_cell.length_c   1.000
_cell.angle_alpha   90.00
_cell.angle_beta   90.00
_cell.angle_gamma   90.00
#
_symmetry.space_group_name_H-M   'P 1'
#
loop_
_entity.id
_entity.type
_entity.pdbx_description
1 polymer ?
#
loop_
_entity_poly.entity_id
_entity_poly.type
_entity_poly.pdbx_seq_one_letter_code
_entity_poly.pdbx_strand_id
1 'polypeptide(L)'
;RFSDRPYRETGVTSTADFVSAWGAGPDSFASEPPNADFSCEVGGEVVNYFVELTNPVLLGGDLSYTVSFIGGGSAAGVAQCDADAHLFIDAATITGGPDDSNSCDDACREEICAQPNPNNLPRDCPVPH
;
A
#
# COMPACT_ATOMS: atom_id res chain seq x y z
N ARG A 1 -21.71 -19.71 -10.11
CA ARG A 1 -22.40 -18.42 -9.87
C ARG A 1 -21.44 -17.57 -9.06
N PHE A 2 -21.19 -16.34 -9.51
CA PHE A 2 -20.16 -15.43 -9.02
C PHE A 2 -20.85 -14.36 -8.17
N SER A 3 -21.48 -14.80 -7.09
CA SER A 3 -22.38 -14.02 -6.25
C SER A 3 -22.09 -14.52 -4.84
N ASP A 4 -21.40 -13.83 -3.94
CA ASP A 4 -21.27 -12.38 -3.75
C ASP A 4 -19.81 -12.06 -3.37
N ARG A 5 -19.16 -11.14 -4.08
CA ARG A 5 -17.94 -10.52 -3.56
C ARG A 5 -18.40 -9.44 -2.56
N PRO A 6 -17.97 -9.46 -1.29
CA PRO A 6 -18.28 -8.37 -0.37
C PRO A 6 -17.88 -7.05 -1.03
N TYR A 7 -18.71 -6.02 -0.83
CA TYR A 7 -18.46 -4.68 -1.34
C TYR A 7 -17.07 -4.25 -0.88
N ARG A 8 -16.12 -4.15 -1.82
CA ARG A 8 -14.83 -3.54 -1.55
C ARG A 8 -15.05 -2.04 -1.67
N GLU A 9 -14.84 -1.30 -0.59
CA GLU A 9 -14.69 0.15 -0.68
C GLU A 9 -13.39 0.43 -1.45
N THR A 10 -13.49 0.53 -2.77
CA THR A 10 -12.36 0.98 -3.60
C THR A 10 -12.41 2.49 -3.69
N GLY A 11 -11.47 3.16 -3.04
CA GLY A 11 -11.25 4.59 -3.23
C GLY A 11 -10.55 4.85 -4.56
N VAL A 12 -11.03 5.84 -5.32
CA VAL A 12 -10.29 6.45 -6.43
C VAL A 12 -9.96 7.86 -6.00
N THR A 13 -8.72 8.29 -6.18
CA THR A 13 -8.28 9.65 -5.91
C THR A 13 -7.65 10.25 -7.16
N SER A 14 -7.67 11.57 -7.29
CA SER A 14 -6.95 12.23 -8.37
C SER A 14 -5.44 12.21 -8.09
N THR A 15 -4.62 12.25 -9.13
CA THR A 15 -3.16 12.35 -8.97
C THR A 15 -2.75 13.58 -8.16
N ALA A 16 -3.48 14.69 -8.32
CA ALA A 16 -3.21 15.92 -7.57
C ALA A 16 -3.51 15.76 -6.08
N ASP A 17 -4.61 15.10 -5.74
CA ASP A 17 -4.97 14.82 -4.34
C ASP A 17 -4.01 13.83 -3.71
N PHE A 18 -3.59 12.79 -4.46
CA PHE A 18 -2.56 11.85 -4.03
C PHE A 18 -1.25 12.55 -3.65
N VAL A 19 -0.74 13.43 -4.52
CA VAL A 19 0.48 14.20 -4.24
C VAL A 19 0.29 15.16 -3.06
N SER A 20 -0.88 15.81 -2.96
CA SER A 20 -1.19 16.73 -1.86
C SER A 20 -1.24 16.02 -0.50
N ALA A 21 -1.69 14.76 -0.48
CA ALA A 21 -1.78 13.94 0.73
C ALA A 21 -0.44 13.29 1.12
N TRP A 22 0.59 13.34 0.28
CA TRP A 22 1.85 12.59 0.45
C TRP A 22 2.52 12.82 1.81
N GLY A 23 2.52 14.06 2.30
CA GLY A 23 3.09 14.44 3.59
C GLY A 23 2.06 14.72 4.70
N ALA A 24 0.81 14.28 4.52
CA ALA A 24 -0.25 14.56 5.47
C ALA A 24 -0.27 13.53 6.61
N GLY A 25 -0.11 13.99 7.85
CA GLY A 25 -0.20 13.16 9.04
C GLY A 25 1.14 12.58 9.51
N PRO A 26 1.18 11.98 10.72
CA PRO A 26 2.39 11.40 11.29
C PRO A 26 2.90 10.16 10.55
N ASP A 27 1.99 9.35 10.01
CA ASP A 27 2.28 8.10 9.29
C ASP A 27 2.18 8.30 7.76
N SER A 28 2.68 9.43 7.28
CA SER A 28 2.64 9.83 5.88
C SER A 28 3.74 9.16 5.03
N PHE A 29 3.58 9.14 3.71
CA PHE A 29 4.66 8.74 2.80
C PHE A 29 5.88 9.66 2.80
N ALA A 30 5.76 10.89 3.33
CA ALA A 30 6.93 11.74 3.53
C ALA A 30 7.76 11.30 4.75
N SER A 31 7.13 10.75 5.79
CA SER A 31 7.80 10.27 7.00
C SER A 31 8.28 8.82 6.86
N GLU A 32 7.46 7.95 6.29
CA GLU A 32 7.77 6.54 5.99
C GLU A 32 7.60 6.28 4.48
N PRO A 33 8.67 6.53 3.68
CA PRO A 33 8.61 6.37 2.23
C PRO A 33 8.18 4.96 1.79
N PRO A 34 7.27 4.84 0.81
CA PRO A 34 6.79 3.54 0.37
C PRO A 34 7.82 2.83 -0.51
N ASN A 35 7.83 1.50 -0.40
CA ASN A 35 8.43 0.65 -1.41
C ASN A 35 7.51 0.54 -2.63
N ALA A 36 8.08 0.27 -3.78
CA ALA A 36 7.33 0.05 -5.01
C ALA A 36 8.00 -1.01 -5.89
N ASP A 37 7.16 -1.75 -6.60
CA ASP A 37 7.52 -2.58 -7.74
C ASP A 37 7.24 -1.76 -9.01
N PHE A 38 8.30 -1.38 -9.70
CA PHE A 38 8.23 -0.69 -10.97
C PHE A 38 8.68 -1.63 -12.09
N SER A 39 7.81 -1.82 -13.08
CA SER A 39 8.09 -2.67 -14.24
C SER A 39 7.90 -1.88 -15.53
N CYS A 40 8.74 -2.14 -16.52
CA CYS A 40 8.54 -1.61 -17.86
C CYS A 40 9.28 -2.43 -18.92
N GLU A 41 9.02 -2.14 -20.21
CA GLU A 41 9.73 -2.76 -21.32
C GLU A 41 10.97 -1.95 -21.73
N VAL A 42 12.12 -2.62 -21.87
CA VAL A 42 13.38 -2.07 -22.36
C VAL A 42 13.98 -3.05 -23.37
N GLY A 43 14.21 -2.61 -24.61
CA GLY A 43 14.77 -3.47 -25.66
C GLY A 43 13.94 -4.70 -26.00
N GLY A 44 12.61 -4.66 -25.76
CA GLY A 44 11.71 -5.80 -25.95
C GLY A 44 11.66 -6.79 -24.79
N GLU A 45 12.32 -6.50 -23.66
CA GLU A 45 12.27 -7.32 -22.45
C GLU A 45 11.61 -6.56 -21.29
N VAL A 46 10.82 -7.25 -20.48
CA VAL A 46 10.25 -6.67 -19.25
C VAL A 46 11.31 -6.67 -18.16
N VAL A 47 11.65 -5.49 -17.66
CA VAL A 47 12.52 -5.27 -16.51
C VAL A 47 11.69 -4.88 -15.30
N ASN A 48 12.09 -5.36 -14.12
CA ASN A 48 11.43 -5.05 -12.84
C ASN A 48 12.46 -4.43 -11.88
N TYR A 49 12.03 -3.41 -11.14
CA TYR A 49 12.84 -2.65 -10.21
C TYR A 49 12.09 -2.52 -8.88
N PHE A 50 12.75 -2.90 -7.80
CA PHE A 50 12.29 -2.62 -6.45
C PHE A 50 12.90 -1.31 -5.98
N VAL A 51 12.05 -0.33 -5.70
CA VAL A 51 12.47 1.03 -5.37
C VAL A 51 11.75 1.57 -4.14
N GLU A 52 12.36 2.51 -3.45
CA GLU A 52 11.70 3.39 -2.50
C GLU A 52 11.43 4.72 -3.20
N LEU A 53 10.21 5.27 -3.04
CA LEU A 53 9.79 6.50 -3.70
C LEU A 53 9.79 7.68 -2.73
N THR A 54 10.33 8.82 -3.16
CA THR A 54 10.31 10.07 -2.40
C THR A 54 10.02 11.25 -3.30
N ASN A 55 9.65 12.39 -2.71
CA ASN A 55 9.52 13.67 -3.40
C ASN A 55 8.65 13.62 -4.69
N PRO A 56 7.35 13.30 -4.58
CA PRO A 56 6.46 13.35 -5.74
C PRO A 56 6.31 14.78 -6.26
N VAL A 57 6.45 14.97 -7.57
CA VAL A 57 6.24 16.26 -8.23
C VAL A 57 5.30 16.07 -9.42
N LEU A 58 4.18 16.77 -9.39
CA LEU A 58 3.21 16.84 -10.48
C LEU A 58 3.38 18.15 -11.27
N LEU A 59 3.80 18.06 -12.53
CA LEU A 59 3.97 19.20 -13.43
C LEU A 59 3.31 18.93 -14.78
N GLY A 60 2.29 19.71 -15.15
CA GLY A 60 1.66 19.61 -16.47
C GLY A 60 0.98 18.27 -16.78
N GLY A 61 0.79 17.41 -15.78
CA GLY A 61 0.28 16.04 -15.95
C GLY A 61 1.33 14.96 -15.71
N ASP A 62 2.62 15.34 -15.71
CA ASP A 62 3.72 14.42 -15.45
C ASP A 62 3.95 14.30 -13.95
N LEU A 63 3.83 13.07 -13.44
CA LEU A 63 4.16 12.72 -12.06
C LEU A 63 5.56 12.09 -12.02
N SER A 64 6.47 12.74 -11.30
CA SER A 64 7.84 12.26 -11.11
C SER A 64 8.15 12.01 -9.64
N TYR A 65 9.08 11.09 -9.39
CA TYR A 65 9.57 10.72 -8.06
C TYR A 65 11.10 10.70 -8.06
N THR A 66 11.68 10.98 -6.90
CA THR A 66 13.04 10.56 -6.60
C THR A 66 13.01 9.10 -6.15
N VAL A 67 13.92 8.27 -6.67
CA VAL A 67 13.93 6.82 -6.40
C VAL A 67 15.25 6.36 -5.79
N SER A 68 15.15 5.43 -4.82
CA SER A 68 16.29 4.69 -4.27
C SER A 68 16.09 3.19 -4.54
N PHE A 69 17.08 2.51 -5.12
CA PHE A 69 16.97 1.07 -5.42
C PHE A 69 17.15 0.21 -4.17
N ILE A 70 16.33 -0.83 -4.07
CA ILE A 70 16.33 -1.78 -2.96
C ILE A 70 16.88 -3.12 -3.45
N GLY A 71 17.70 -3.79 -2.63
CA GLY A 71 18.18 -5.15 -2.94
C GLY A 71 19.40 -5.22 -3.88
N GLY A 72 20.14 -4.12 -4.06
CA GLY A 72 21.47 -4.13 -4.71
C GLY A 72 21.48 -4.16 -6.24
N GLY A 73 20.32 -4.18 -6.89
CA GLY A 73 20.18 -4.04 -8.34
C GLY A 73 20.15 -2.57 -8.77
N SER A 74 21.27 -1.85 -8.65
CA SER A 74 21.32 -0.41 -8.93
C SER A 74 22.38 0.00 -9.96
N ALA A 75 22.98 -0.93 -10.69
CA ALA A 75 24.20 -0.63 -11.45
C ALA A 75 24.00 0.27 -12.69
N ALA A 76 22.75 0.43 -13.20
CA ALA A 76 22.50 1.19 -14.43
C ALA A 76 21.44 2.31 -14.32
N GLY A 77 20.81 2.50 -13.15
CA GLY A 77 19.58 3.30 -13.08
C GLY A 77 18.41 2.64 -13.80
N VAL A 78 17.27 3.33 -13.87
CA VAL A 78 16.13 2.89 -14.70
C VAL A 78 16.49 3.26 -16.14
N ALA A 79 16.62 2.26 -17.02
CA ALA A 79 16.75 2.53 -18.45
C ALA A 79 15.47 3.23 -18.93
N GLN A 80 15.58 4.11 -19.93
CA GLN A 80 14.37 4.69 -20.53
C GLN A 80 13.51 3.54 -21.05
N CYS A 81 12.27 3.46 -20.55
CA CYS A 81 11.32 2.46 -21.00
C CYS A 81 10.95 2.75 -22.45
N ASP A 82 11.01 1.74 -23.30
CA ASP A 82 10.71 1.85 -24.72
C ASP A 82 9.20 1.68 -25.02
N ALA A 83 8.43 1.16 -24.04
CA ALA A 83 6.99 0.95 -24.13
C ALA A 83 6.30 1.01 -22.76
N ASP A 84 5.30 0.14 -22.53
CA ASP A 84 4.41 0.12 -21.36
C ASP A 84 5.20 0.10 -20.03
N ALA A 85 4.63 0.79 -19.03
CA ALA A 85 5.16 0.84 -17.68
C ALA A 85 4.04 0.66 -16.64
N HIS A 86 4.36 -0.02 -15.56
CA HIS A 86 3.46 -0.25 -14.43
C HIS A 86 4.17 0.06 -13.12
N LEU A 87 3.46 0.71 -12.20
CA LEU A 87 3.95 1.04 -10.87
C LEU A 87 2.96 0.51 -9.83
N PHE A 88 3.45 -0.36 -8.96
CA PHE A 88 2.73 -0.83 -7.78
C PHE A 88 3.41 -0.25 -6.55
N ILE A 89 2.72 0.61 -5.82
CA ILE A 89 3.22 1.22 -4.58
C ILE A 89 2.68 0.39 -3.42
N ASP A 90 3.58 -0.15 -2.60
CA ASP A 90 3.23 -0.82 -1.36
C ASP A 90 3.08 0.23 -0.26
N ALA A 91 1.91 0.24 0.36
CA ALA A 91 1.57 1.09 1.47
C ALA A 91 1.55 0.24 2.73
N ALA A 92 2.72 0.03 3.34
CA ALA A 92 2.79 -0.58 4.66
C ALA A 92 2.00 0.22 5.73
N THR A 93 1.74 1.52 5.46
CA THR A 93 1.12 2.43 6.44
C THR A 93 0.21 3.53 5.85
N ILE A 94 -0.43 3.33 4.68
CA ILE A 94 -1.57 4.20 4.30
C ILE A 94 -2.84 3.62 4.93
N THR A 95 -2.93 3.63 6.26
CA THR A 95 -4.19 3.40 6.97
C THR A 95 -4.64 4.68 7.66
N GLY A 96 -5.28 5.52 6.84
CA GLY A 96 -6.47 6.26 7.26
C GLY A 96 -7.76 5.47 6.99
N GLY A 97 -7.66 4.18 6.67
CA GLY A 97 -8.76 3.21 6.73
C GLY A 97 -8.72 2.49 8.09
N PRO A 98 -9.85 1.93 8.58
CA PRO A 98 -9.88 1.30 9.89
C PRO A 98 -8.81 0.20 9.94
N ASP A 99 -7.87 0.34 10.88
CA ASP A 99 -6.80 -0.61 11.13
C ASP A 99 -7.39 -1.99 11.43
N ASP A 100 -7.53 -2.86 10.43
CA ASP A 100 -7.90 -4.27 10.59
C ASP A 100 -6.68 -5.12 11.00
N SER A 101 -5.48 -4.56 10.97
CA SER A 101 -4.27 -5.11 11.58
C SER A 101 -4.26 -5.02 13.11
N ASN A 102 -5.26 -4.35 13.72
CA ASN A 102 -5.35 -4.22 15.17
C ASN A 102 -6.75 -4.52 15.75
N SER A 103 -7.49 -5.47 15.16
CA SER A 103 -8.71 -6.07 15.77
C SER A 103 -8.41 -6.94 17.01
N CYS A 104 -7.46 -6.52 17.85
CA CYS A 104 -7.14 -7.13 19.14
C CYS A 104 -7.06 -6.09 20.27
N ASP A 105 -7.38 -4.84 20.01
CA ASP A 105 -7.37 -3.78 21.02
C ASP A 105 -8.79 -3.47 21.52
N ASP A 106 -9.30 -4.36 22.39
CA ASP A 106 -9.92 -3.99 23.66
C ASP A 106 -10.36 -5.26 24.45
N ALA A 107 -9.88 -5.36 25.69
CA ALA A 107 -10.24 -6.27 26.80
C ALA A 107 -10.31 -7.81 26.59
N CYS A 108 -10.39 -8.37 25.38
CA CYS A 108 -10.62 -9.83 25.18
C CYS A 108 -9.41 -10.58 24.58
N ARG A 109 -8.18 -10.12 24.85
CA ARG A 109 -6.99 -10.42 24.03
C ARG A 109 -6.28 -11.76 24.26
N GLU A 110 -6.48 -12.48 25.37
CA GLU A 110 -5.66 -13.69 25.64
C GLU A 110 -6.36 -15.04 25.46
N GLU A 111 -7.70 -15.14 25.51
CA GLU A 111 -8.38 -16.45 25.37
C GLU A 111 -9.08 -16.71 24.03
N ILE A 112 -9.30 -15.70 23.18
CA ILE A 112 -10.14 -15.85 21.98
C ILE A 112 -9.31 -16.16 20.72
N CYS A 113 -8.06 -15.72 20.62
CA CYS A 113 -7.21 -16.04 19.47
C CYS A 113 -6.74 -17.51 19.43
N ALA A 114 -7.03 -18.31 20.47
CA ALA A 114 -6.53 -19.67 20.62
C ALA A 114 -7.60 -20.77 20.71
N GLN A 115 -8.91 -20.50 20.58
CA GLN A 115 -9.94 -21.53 20.73
C GLN A 115 -10.94 -21.56 19.56
N PRO A 116 -11.20 -22.73 18.94
CA PRO A 116 -12.08 -22.86 17.77
C PRO A 116 -13.58 -22.89 18.10
N ASN A 117 -13.99 -22.58 19.34
CA ASN A 117 -15.38 -22.72 19.78
C ASN A 117 -16.01 -21.35 20.17
N PRO A 118 -16.99 -20.86 19.41
CA PRO A 118 -17.60 -19.53 19.60
C PRO A 118 -18.49 -19.39 20.85
N ASN A 119 -18.72 -20.45 21.62
CA ASN A 119 -19.62 -20.42 22.78
C ASN A 119 -18.96 -20.04 24.11
N ASN A 120 -17.68 -19.66 24.12
CA ASN A 120 -16.89 -19.45 25.33
C ASN A 120 -16.34 -18.01 25.49
N LEU A 121 -16.94 -17.02 24.83
CA LEU A 121 -16.50 -15.63 24.93
C LEU A 121 -17.00 -14.99 26.24
N PRO A 122 -16.20 -14.13 26.92
CA PRO A 122 -16.65 -13.32 28.04
C PRO A 122 -17.86 -12.45 27.67
N ARG A 123 -18.77 -12.22 28.62
CA ARG A 123 -20.11 -11.63 28.40
C ARG A 123 -20.12 -10.18 27.89
N ASP A 124 -18.97 -9.51 27.84
CA ASP A 124 -18.83 -8.11 27.46
C ASP A 124 -18.14 -7.88 26.11
N CYS A 125 -17.75 -8.93 25.37
CA CYS A 125 -17.22 -8.75 24.02
C CYS A 125 -18.39 -8.54 23.02
N PRO A 126 -18.37 -7.51 22.15
CA PRO A 126 -19.44 -7.29 21.17
C PRO A 126 -19.55 -8.48 20.21
N VAL A 127 -20.71 -9.09 20.12
CA VAL A 127 -21.00 -10.10 19.08
C VAL A 127 -21.28 -9.40 17.75
N PRO A 128 -20.58 -9.74 16.65
CA PRO A 128 -20.90 -9.19 15.33
C PRO A 128 -22.30 -9.63 14.90
N HIS A 129 -23.09 -8.70 14.37
CA HIS A 129 -24.36 -8.98 13.68
C HIS A 129 -24.13 -9.39 12.23
#